data_AF-A0AAU1ICN0-F1
#
_entry.id   AF-A0AAU1ICN0-F1
#
_cell.length_a   1.000
_cell.length_b   1.000
_cell.length_c   1.000
_cell.angle_alpha   90.00
_cell.angle_beta   90.00
_cell.angle_gamma   90.00
#
_symmetry.space_group_name_H-M   'P 1'
#
loop_
_entity.id
_entity.type
_entity.pdbx_description
1 polymer ?
#
loop_
_entity_poly.entity_id
_entity_poly.type
_entity_poly.pdbx_seq_one_letter_code
_entity_poly.pdbx_strand_id
1 'polypeptide(L)' 'MGRGQERWLRIVQLPPHAPELNPVELLWKIVKDLLANRAFRSIRELAEAAEAALRKIKKAPHLLRGFLAGTGLALLE' A
#
# COMPACT_ATOMS: atom_id res chain seq x y z
N MET A 1 17.49 -20.61 -6.17
CA MET A 1 16.39 -20.27 -7.12
C MET A 1 15.78 -18.96 -6.62
N GLY A 2 15.63 -17.87 -7.37
CA GLY A 2 15.69 -17.68 -8.81
C GLY A 2 16.80 -16.75 -9.30
N ARG A 3 17.07 -16.94 -10.58
CA ARG A 3 17.91 -16.11 -11.45
C ARG A 3 17.08 -14.89 -11.86
N GLY A 4 17.67 -13.71 -11.83
CA GLY A 4 17.04 -12.47 -12.29
C GLY A 4 17.60 -11.22 -11.62
N GLN A 5 18.93 -11.07 -11.55
CA GLN A 5 19.54 -9.78 -11.19
C GLN A 5 19.68 -8.95 -12.47
N GLU A 6 18.53 -8.55 -13.00
CA GLU A 6 18.47 -7.44 -13.93
C GLU A 6 18.65 -6.14 -13.12
N ARG A 7 19.59 -5.27 -13.48
CA ARG A 7 19.90 -4.03 -12.70
C ARG A 7 18.70 -3.08 -12.52
N TRP A 8 17.58 -3.32 -13.20
CA TRP A 8 16.39 -2.48 -13.18
C TRP A 8 15.34 -2.85 -12.11
N LEU A 9 15.45 -4.01 -11.43
CA LEU A 9 14.50 -4.43 -10.40
C LEU A 9 15.19 -5.02 -9.17
N ARG A 10 14.97 -4.39 -8.01
CA ARG A 10 15.39 -4.93 -6.71
C ARG A 10 14.21 -5.59 -6.02
N ILE A 11 14.34 -6.88 -5.73
CA ILE A 11 13.35 -7.63 -4.95
C ILE A 11 13.75 -7.59 -3.48
N VAL A 12 12.85 -7.14 -2.61
CA VAL A 12 13.01 -7.19 -1.15
C VAL A 12 12.16 -8.35 -0.62
N GLN A 13 12.80 -9.34 0.01
CA GLN A 13 12.11 -10.47 0.62
C GLN A 13 11.64 -10.06 2.03
N LEU A 14 10.35 -10.25 2.30
CA LEU A 14 9.78 -10.08 3.63
C LEU A 14 9.72 -11.43 4.35
N PRO A 15 9.93 -11.47 5.67
CA PRO A 15 9.68 -12.67 6.46
C PRO A 15 8.23 -13.16 6.30
N PRO A 16 7.98 -14.48 6.36
CA PRO A 16 6.62 -15.01 6.45
C PRO A 16 5.88 -14.41 7.65
N HIS A 17 4.59 -14.14 7.47
CA HIS A 17 3.70 -13.65 8.54
C HIS A 17 4.11 -12.32 9.21
N ALA A 18 4.83 -11.44 8.50
CA ALA A 18 5.22 -10.10 8.97
C ALA A 18 4.47 -8.97 8.22
N PRO A 19 3.13 -8.84 8.38
CA PRO A 19 2.36 -7.79 7.70
C PRO A 19 2.80 -6.37 8.10
N GLU A 20 3.32 -6.17 9.29
CA GLU A 20 3.88 -4.90 9.77
C GLU A 20 5.06 -4.40 8.94
N LEU A 21 5.72 -5.28 8.18
CA LEU A 21 6.81 -4.92 7.28
C LEU A 21 6.35 -4.64 5.84
N ASN A 22 5.07 -4.87 5.53
CA ASN A 22 4.50 -4.62 4.21
C ASN A 22 3.82 -3.24 4.16
N PRO A 23 4.37 -2.25 3.44
CA PRO A 23 3.87 -0.87 3.44
C PRO A 23 2.45 -0.73 2.88
N VAL A 24 1.97 -1.72 2.10
CA VAL A 24 0.59 -1.74 1.61
C VAL A 24 -0.42 -1.87 2.76
N GLU A 25 -0.05 -2.48 3.89
CA GLU A 25 -0.95 -2.63 5.03
C GLU A 25 -1.30 -1.27 5.67
N LEU A 26 -0.31 -0.36 5.74
CA LEU A 26 -0.52 1.01 6.23
C LEU A 26 -1.42 1.81 5.28
N LEU A 27 -1.23 1.65 3.96
CA LEU A 27 -2.12 2.23 2.96
C LEU A 27 -3.54 1.68 3.13
N TRP A 28 -3.68 0.37 3.33
CA TRP A 28 -4.99 -0.29 3.48
C TRP A 28 -5.72 0.09 4.76
N LYS A 29 -5.01 0.37 5.84
CA LYS A 29 -5.61 0.97 7.03
C LYS A 29 -6.36 2.26 6.68
N ILE A 30 -5.70 3.20 5.99
CA ILE A 30 -6.30 4.49 5.63
C ILE A 30 -7.47 4.33 4.67
N VAL A 31 -7.36 3.48 3.65
CA VAL A 31 -8.47 3.28 2.72
C VAL A 31 -9.68 2.69 3.44
N LYS A 32 -9.48 1.70 4.33
CA LYS A 32 -10.58 1.14 5.14
C LYS A 32 -11.23 2.21 6.02
N ASP A 33 -10.44 3.07 6.66
CA ASP A 33 -10.96 4.18 7.47
C ASP A 33 -11.80 5.16 6.64
N LEU A 34 -11.39 5.44 5.40
CA LEU A 34 -12.14 6.31 4.47
C LEU A 34 -13.43 5.67 3.93
N LEU A 35 -13.52 4.34 3.92
CA LEU A 35 -14.69 3.59 3.48
C LEU A 35 -15.60 3.18 4.65
N ALA A 36 -15.13 3.33 5.89
CA ALA A 36 -15.86 2.94 7.09
C ALA A 36 -17.19 3.71 7.22
N ASN A 37 -18.15 3.09 7.91
CA ASN A 37 -19.45 3.68 8.23
C ASN A 37 -20.31 4.09 7.01
N ARG A 38 -20.00 3.59 5.82
CA ARG A 38 -20.81 3.74 4.61
C ARG A 38 -21.34 2.38 4.16
N ALA A 39 -22.66 2.28 3.98
CA ALA A 39 -23.28 1.15 3.33
C ALA A 39 -23.26 1.37 1.80
N PHE A 40 -22.61 0.47 1.07
CA PHE A 40 -22.59 0.48 -0.40
C PHE A 40 -23.68 -0.44 -0.94
N ARG A 41 -24.33 -0.04 -2.03
CA ARG A 41 -25.44 -0.77 -2.66
C ARG A 41 -24.96 -1.83 -3.65
N SER A 42 -23.67 -1.79 -4.02
CA SER A 42 -23.06 -2.77 -4.92
C SER A 42 -21.54 -2.84 -4.73
N ILE A 43 -20.94 -3.93 -5.22
CA ILE A 43 -19.48 -4.08 -5.30
C ILE A 43 -18.88 -2.99 -6.21
N ARG A 44 -19.58 -2.58 -7.27
CA ARG A 44 -19.12 -1.52 -8.17
C ARG A 44 -18.99 -0.19 -7.43
N GLU A 45 -19.99 0.18 -6.63
CA GLU A 45 -19.97 1.41 -5.85
C GLU A 45 -18.83 1.40 -4.80
N LEU A 46 -18.59 0.26 -4.15
CA LEU A 46 -17.47 0.08 -3.24
C LEU A 46 -16.13 0.23 -3.97
N ALA A 47 -15.97 -0.38 -5.15
CA ALA A 47 -14.75 -0.27 -5.94
C ALA A 47 -14.47 1.17 -6.38
N GLU A 48 -15.48 1.89 -6.90
CA GLU A 48 -15.36 3.30 -7.29
C GLU A 48 -14.93 4.18 -6.09
N ALA A 49 -15.46 3.91 -4.89
CA ALA A 49 -15.09 4.61 -3.67
C ALA A 49 -13.66 4.28 -3.22
N ALA A 50 -13.26 3.00 -3.28
CA ALA A 50 -11.90 2.57 -2.96
C ALA A 50 -10.88 3.21 -3.90
N GLU A 51 -11.17 3.23 -5.20
CA GLU A 51 -10.33 3.93 -6.17
C GLU A 51 -10.24 5.43 -5.90
N ALA A 52 -11.34 6.07 -5.51
CA ALA A 52 -11.34 7.49 -5.16
C ALA A 52 -10.46 7.76 -3.93
N ALA A 53 -10.50 6.90 -2.92
CA ALA A 53 -9.61 6.96 -1.76
C ALA A 53 -8.13 6.79 -2.18
N LEU A 54 -7.83 5.79 -3.01
CA LEU A 54 -6.49 5.56 -3.56
C LEU A 54 -5.98 6.75 -4.37
N ARG A 55 -6.83 7.39 -5.19
CA ARG A 55 -6.49 8.60 -5.95
C ARG A 55 -6.14 9.78 -5.03
N LYS A 56 -6.79 9.91 -3.87
CA LYS A 56 -6.43 10.95 -2.86
C LYS A 56 -5.05 10.68 -2.28
N ILE A 57 -4.77 9.43 -1.88
CA ILE A 57 -3.46 9.03 -1.32
C ILE A 57 -2.35 9.23 -2.37
N LYS A 58 -2.60 8.86 -3.64
CA LYS A 58 -1.64 9.05 -4.75
C LYS A 58 -1.23 10.51 -4.94
N LYS A 59 -2.12 11.46 -4.64
CA LYS A 59 -1.83 12.91 -4.71
C LYS A 59 -1.06 13.44 -3.49
N ALA A 60 -0.81 12.61 -2.48
CA ALA A 60 -0.12 12.96 -1.24
C ALA A 60 1.19 12.17 -1.12
N PRO A 61 2.27 12.53 -1.84
CA PRO A 61 3.51 11.77 -1.89
C PRO A 61 4.22 11.63 -0.53
N HIS A 62 3.98 12.56 0.40
CA HIS A 62 4.50 12.47 1.77
C HIS A 62 3.90 11.28 2.54
N LEU A 63 2.62 10.94 2.31
CA LEU A 63 2.00 9.75 2.92
C LEU A 63 2.63 8.48 2.39
N LEU A 64 2.85 8.38 1.08
CA LEU A 64 3.49 7.22 0.45
C LEU A 64 4.91 6.99 0.99
N ARG A 65 5.70 8.07 1.14
CA ARG A 65 7.02 8.00 1.78
C ARG A 65 6.92 7.60 3.26
N GLY A 66 5.93 8.11 3.98
CA GLY A 66 5.65 7.74 5.36
C GLY A 66 5.33 6.26 5.54
N PHE A 67 4.57 5.65 4.61
CA PHE A 67 4.27 4.21 4.68
C PHE A 67 5.53 3.35 4.50
N LEU A 68 6.42 3.72 3.58
CA LEU A 68 7.71 3.03 3.40
C LEU A 68 8.61 3.19 4.63
N ALA A 69 8.71 4.41 5.17
CA ALA A 69 9.50 4.67 6.37
C ALA A 69 8.97 3.89 7.59
N GLY A 70 7.65 3.76 7.72
CA GLY A 70 6.99 3.05 8.81
C GLY A 70 7.29 1.55 8.87
N THR A 71 7.75 0.94 7.77
CA THR A 71 8.10 -0.49 7.72
C THR A 71 9.59 -0.76 7.81
N GLY A 72 10.42 0.27 8.03
CA GLY A 72 11.88 0.15 7.99
C GLY A 72 12.45 -0.11 6.59
N LEU A 73 11.58 -0.17 5.56
CA LEU A 73 11.96 -0.13 4.15
C LEU A 73 12.20 1.33 3.74
N ALA A 74 13.11 1.99 4.45
CA ALA A 74 13.66 3.25 3.97
C ALA A 74 14.16 3.00 2.54
N LEU A 75 13.80 3.87 1.59
CA LEU A 75 14.22 3.79 0.21
C LEU A 75 15.75 3.62 0.22
N LEU A 76 16.18 2.38 0.01
CA LEU A 76 17.59 2.01 0.04
C LEU A 76 18.24 2.84 -1.06
N GLU A 77 19.12 3.76 -0.67
CA GLU A 77 19.96 4.52 -1.59
C GLU A 77 20.76 3.57 -2.50
#